data_AF-A0A969XVB0-F1
#
_entry.id   AF-A0A969XVB0-F1
#
_cell.length_a   1.000
_cell.length_b   1.000
_cell.length_c   1.000
_cell.angle_alpha   90.00
_cell.angle_beta   90.00
_cell.angle_gamma   90.00
#
_symmetry.space_group_name_H-M   'P 1'
#
loop_
_entity.id
_entity.type
_entity.pdbx_description
1 polymer ?
#
loop_
_entity_poly.entity_id
_entity_poly.type
_entity_poly.pdbx_seq_one_letter_code
_entity_poly.pdbx_strand_id
1 'polypeptide(L)'
;MKSWHLIIDVARCHDCNDCFLADKDEFVDNDFPPYSAAQPWHGHRWMNIKRKERGQYPLVETAYLPTPCMHCDAAPCLTDDGAVYKRPDGLVIIDPIKAKGRKEIVASCPYSVIYWNEEKELAQKCTGCAHLLDDGWTETRCSQVCPTEAIRFVMAEEDDFERQVEEEGLQRYRDSLGTKPRVWYRNLHRWDKAFVGCSVVFGDTDECAEGATVSVSRDGAATLQGITDVFGEVKVDHVAPGHEYVVRVEADGYKPVEMTVRVDESVNAGTVVLEKA
;
A
#
# COMPACT_ATOMS: atom_id res chain seq x y z
N MET A 1 -1.30 -3.18 26.92
CA MET A 1 -0.90 -4.57 26.57
C MET A 1 -0.24 -4.48 25.22
N LYS A 2 0.96 -5.06 25.07
CA LYS A 2 1.65 -5.02 23.78
C LYS A 2 0.93 -5.84 22.72
N SER A 3 1.02 -5.36 21.49
CA SER A 3 0.47 -6.05 20.33
C SER A 3 1.34 -5.86 19.08
N TRP A 4 1.20 -6.77 18.14
CA TRP A 4 1.94 -6.77 16.89
C TRP A 4 1.32 -5.81 15.87
N HIS A 5 2.19 -5.10 15.17
CA HIS A 5 1.87 -4.22 14.07
C HIS A 5 2.86 -4.47 12.91
N LEU A 6 2.34 -4.47 11.69
CA LEU A 6 3.15 -4.54 10.48
C LEU A 6 3.11 -3.18 9.80
N ILE A 7 4.27 -2.58 9.53
CA ILE A 7 4.40 -1.32 8.83
C ILE A 7 5.01 -1.59 7.46
N ILE A 8 4.38 -1.06 6.40
CA ILE A 8 4.78 -1.26 5.01
C ILE A 8 4.99 0.11 4.34
N ASP A 9 6.22 0.41 3.93
CA ASP A 9 6.52 1.61 3.13
C ASP A 9 6.38 1.32 1.63
N VAL A 10 5.30 1.85 1.05
CA VAL A 10 4.98 1.68 -0.38
C VAL A 10 6.04 2.30 -1.29
N ALA A 11 6.74 3.34 -0.85
CA ALA A 11 7.78 4.00 -1.63
C ALA A 11 9.08 3.17 -1.71
N ARG A 12 9.30 2.25 -0.75
CA ARG A 12 10.51 1.42 -0.68
C ARG A 12 10.36 0.04 -1.32
N CYS A 13 9.13 -0.40 -1.61
CA CYS A 13 8.92 -1.69 -2.27
C CYS A 13 9.34 -1.61 -3.74
N HIS A 14 10.18 -2.54 -4.20
CA HIS A 14 10.57 -2.67 -5.60
C HIS A 14 10.15 -4.01 -6.22
N ASP A 15 9.24 -4.75 -5.56
CA ASP A 15 8.65 -6.00 -6.08
C ASP A 15 9.66 -7.13 -6.37
N CYS A 16 10.70 -7.29 -5.54
CA CYS A 16 11.65 -8.42 -5.68
C CYS A 16 11.01 -9.79 -5.40
N ASN A 17 9.85 -9.81 -4.74
CA ASN A 17 9.11 -11.00 -4.32
C ASN A 17 9.78 -11.83 -3.20
N ASP A 18 10.86 -11.35 -2.57
CA ASP A 18 11.50 -12.06 -1.44
C ASP A 18 10.52 -12.36 -0.30
N CYS A 19 9.63 -11.43 0.03
CA CYS A 19 8.61 -11.64 1.06
C CYS A 19 7.58 -12.72 0.70
N PHE A 20 7.25 -12.85 -0.59
CA PHE A 20 6.36 -13.92 -1.08
C PHE A 20 7.11 -15.26 -1.09
N LEU A 21 8.36 -15.27 -1.55
CA LEU A 21 9.19 -16.47 -1.58
C LEU A 21 9.52 -16.99 -0.19
N ALA A 22 9.76 -16.12 0.79
CA ALA A 22 10.02 -16.51 2.17
C ALA A 22 8.77 -17.07 2.88
N ASP A 23 7.57 -16.56 2.55
CA ASP A 23 6.30 -17.17 3.00
C ASP A 23 6.14 -18.57 2.40
N LYS A 24 6.45 -18.73 1.11
CA LYS A 24 6.44 -20.04 0.44
C LYS A 24 7.45 -21.00 1.06
N ASP A 25 8.69 -20.57 1.25
CA ASP A 25 9.77 -21.34 1.88
C ASP A 25 9.40 -21.81 3.29
N GLU A 26 8.75 -20.94 4.07
CA GLU A 26 8.30 -21.29 5.42
C GLU A 26 7.15 -22.29 5.41
N PHE A 27 6.10 -22.05 4.63
CA PHE A 27 4.82 -22.75 4.81
C PHE A 27 4.51 -23.82 3.78
N VAL A 28 5.19 -23.87 2.64
CA VAL A 28 5.00 -24.96 1.68
C VAL A 28 5.65 -26.22 2.23
N ASP A 29 4.90 -27.32 2.21
CA ASP A 29 5.29 -28.63 2.76
C ASP A 29 5.58 -28.67 4.28
N ASN A 30 5.37 -27.57 5.01
CA ASN A 30 5.55 -27.48 6.45
C ASN A 30 4.22 -27.20 7.16
N ASP A 31 3.84 -28.08 8.09
CA ASP A 31 2.72 -27.86 9.00
C ASP A 31 3.22 -27.25 10.32
N PHE A 32 2.51 -26.24 10.82
CA PHE A 32 2.78 -25.63 12.12
C PHE A 32 1.54 -25.62 13.00
N PRO A 33 1.10 -26.77 13.55
CA PRO A 33 0.01 -26.79 14.50
C PRO A 33 0.37 -26.01 15.78
N PRO A 34 -0.57 -25.24 16.38
CA PRO A 34 -1.98 -25.09 15.98
C PRO A 34 -2.24 -23.97 14.94
N TYR A 35 -1.22 -23.33 14.38
CA TYR A 35 -1.35 -22.08 13.61
C TYR A 35 -1.74 -22.27 12.14
N SER A 36 -1.20 -23.29 11.49
CA SER A 36 -1.43 -23.53 10.06
C SER A 36 -1.15 -24.97 9.65
N ALA A 37 -1.89 -25.43 8.65
CA ALA A 37 -1.45 -26.54 7.81
C ALA A 37 -0.59 -26.01 6.64
N ALA A 38 0.15 -26.89 5.98
CA ALA A 38 1.01 -26.55 4.85
C ALA A 38 0.25 -25.76 3.76
N GLN A 39 0.89 -24.71 3.26
CA GLN A 39 0.40 -23.90 2.14
C GLN A 39 0.56 -24.71 0.84
N PRO A 40 -0.39 -24.63 -0.11
CA PRO A 40 -0.22 -25.28 -1.40
C PRO A 40 0.89 -24.59 -2.19
N TRP A 41 1.65 -25.38 -2.95
CA TRP A 41 2.74 -24.91 -3.78
C TRP A 41 2.29 -23.77 -4.74
N HIS A 42 1.14 -23.94 -5.41
CA HIS A 42 0.60 -22.96 -6.37
C HIS A 42 -0.59 -22.15 -5.85
N GLY A 43 -0.79 -20.96 -6.43
CA GLY A 43 -2.00 -20.16 -6.34
C GLY A 43 -2.10 -19.24 -5.11
N HIS A 44 -1.90 -19.79 -3.90
CA HIS A 44 -2.01 -19.00 -2.67
C HIS A 44 -0.92 -17.91 -2.60
N ARG A 45 -1.33 -16.70 -2.24
CA ARG A 45 -0.47 -15.54 -1.99
C ARG A 45 -0.78 -14.96 -0.61
N TRP A 46 -0.36 -15.66 0.45
CA TRP A 46 -0.58 -15.16 1.82
C TRP A 46 0.13 -13.83 2.05
N MET A 47 1.28 -13.63 1.40
CA MET A 47 1.84 -12.32 1.08
C MET A 47 1.55 -11.99 -0.41
N ASN A 48 0.58 -11.12 -0.67
CA ASN A 48 0.25 -10.71 -2.04
C ASN A 48 0.81 -9.33 -2.35
N ILE A 49 1.67 -9.19 -3.36
CA ILE A 49 2.18 -7.89 -3.80
C ILE A 49 1.30 -7.39 -4.95
N LYS A 50 0.43 -6.43 -4.65
CA LYS A 50 -0.38 -5.79 -5.70
C LYS A 50 0.49 -4.78 -6.45
N ARG A 51 0.24 -4.61 -7.75
CA ARG A 51 1.05 -3.77 -8.65
C ARG A 51 0.14 -2.73 -9.29
N LYS A 52 0.62 -1.51 -9.42
CA LYS A 52 -0.07 -0.41 -10.09
C LYS A 52 0.95 0.40 -10.88
N GLU A 53 0.71 0.57 -12.17
CA GLU A 53 1.32 1.63 -12.96
C GLU A 53 0.50 2.91 -12.78
N ARG A 54 1.17 4.05 -12.76
CA ARG A 54 0.51 5.36 -12.67
C ARG A 54 1.27 6.36 -13.53
N GLY A 55 0.52 7.24 -14.19
CA GLY A 55 1.06 8.23 -15.10
C GLY A 55 0.86 7.81 -16.54
N GLN A 56 1.45 8.58 -17.43
CA GLN A 56 1.37 8.37 -18.88
C GLN A 56 2.71 8.73 -19.47
N TYR A 57 3.14 7.99 -20.50
CA TYR A 57 4.42 8.25 -21.16
C TYR A 57 4.59 9.75 -21.50
N PRO A 58 5.78 10.34 -21.25
CA PRO A 58 6.98 9.74 -20.65
C PRO A 58 7.00 9.74 -19.11
N LEU A 59 6.06 10.42 -18.44
CA LEU A 59 6.00 10.56 -16.98
C LEU A 59 5.25 9.40 -16.33
N VAL A 60 5.93 8.26 -16.15
CA VAL A 60 5.37 7.04 -15.55
C VAL A 60 6.02 6.70 -14.21
N GLU A 61 5.26 6.07 -13.32
CA GLU A 61 5.76 5.44 -12.09
C GLU A 61 5.07 4.10 -11.84
N THR A 62 5.73 3.26 -11.05
CA THR A 62 5.13 2.06 -10.48
C THR A 62 4.97 2.18 -8.97
N ALA A 63 3.91 1.59 -8.44
CA ALA A 63 3.68 1.42 -7.02
C ALA A 63 3.35 -0.06 -6.72
N TYR A 64 3.85 -0.54 -5.60
CA TYR A 64 3.68 -1.92 -5.17
C TYR A 64 3.15 -1.94 -3.74
N LEU A 65 2.08 -2.71 -3.51
CA LEU A 65 1.40 -2.80 -2.22
C LEU A 65 1.46 -4.24 -1.72
N PRO A 66 2.52 -4.61 -0.96
CA PRO A 66 2.52 -5.86 -0.19
C PRO A 66 1.29 -5.89 0.73
N THR A 67 0.45 -6.90 0.55
CA THR A 67 -0.90 -7.03 1.12
C THR A 67 -1.01 -8.41 1.78
N PRO A 68 -0.53 -8.59 3.02
CA PRO A 68 -0.77 -9.80 3.80
C PRO A 68 -2.16 -9.79 4.46
N CYS A 69 -2.41 -10.68 5.41
CA CYS A 69 -3.57 -10.54 6.29
C CYS A 69 -3.48 -9.22 7.08
N MET A 70 -4.58 -8.48 7.14
CA MET A 70 -4.63 -7.18 7.83
C MET A 70 -4.66 -7.31 9.37
N HIS A 71 -4.86 -8.53 9.89
CA HIS A 71 -5.03 -8.84 11.33
C HIS A 71 -5.87 -7.78 12.06
N CYS A 72 -7.01 -7.45 11.46
CA CYS A 72 -7.93 -6.38 11.85
C CYS A 72 -8.34 -6.46 13.33
N ASP A 73 -8.49 -5.30 13.98
CA ASP A 73 -9.03 -5.24 15.33
C ASP A 73 -10.50 -5.61 15.39
N ALA A 74 -11.28 -5.09 14.45
CA ALA A 74 -12.67 -5.45 14.20
C ALA A 74 -12.72 -6.40 12.99
N ALA A 75 -12.13 -7.58 13.14
CA ALA A 75 -12.01 -8.58 12.09
C ALA A 75 -13.39 -9.20 11.74
N PRO A 76 -13.91 -9.00 10.51
CA PRO A 76 -15.22 -9.55 10.11
C PRO A 76 -15.24 -11.07 9.97
N CYS A 77 -14.07 -11.70 9.91
CA CYS A 77 -13.92 -13.14 9.72
C CYS A 77 -13.94 -13.95 11.02
N LEU A 78 -14.01 -13.30 12.19
CA LEU A 78 -14.08 -14.01 13.48
C LEU A 78 -15.35 -14.86 13.57
N THR A 79 -15.22 -16.01 14.22
CA THR A 79 -16.31 -16.98 14.37
C THR A 79 -16.52 -17.32 15.84
N ASP A 80 -17.77 -17.42 16.28
CA ASP A 80 -18.12 -17.67 17.69
C ASP A 80 -17.57 -19.01 18.24
N ASP A 81 -17.43 -20.02 17.38
CA ASP A 81 -16.88 -21.34 17.72
C ASP A 81 -15.34 -21.39 17.75
N GLY A 82 -14.69 -20.26 17.42
CA GLY A 82 -13.24 -20.10 17.42
C GLY A 82 -12.52 -20.78 16.26
N ALA A 83 -13.20 -21.09 15.15
CA ALA A 83 -12.55 -21.52 13.91
C ALA A 83 -11.66 -20.41 13.31
N VAL A 84 -12.05 -19.15 13.52
CA VAL A 84 -11.20 -17.97 13.35
C VAL A 84 -11.27 -17.17 14.65
N TYR A 85 -10.11 -16.94 15.26
CA TYR A 85 -10.01 -16.27 16.55
C TYR A 85 -8.90 -15.22 16.53
N LYS A 86 -8.96 -14.28 17.47
CA LYS A 86 -7.95 -13.26 17.67
C LYS A 86 -7.14 -13.57 18.92
N ARG A 87 -5.82 -13.59 18.79
CA ARG A 87 -4.88 -13.75 19.90
C ARG A 87 -4.77 -12.45 20.72
N PRO A 88 -4.33 -12.52 21.99
CA PRO A 88 -4.10 -11.33 22.82
C PRO A 88 -3.09 -10.33 22.23
N ASP A 89 -2.12 -10.82 21.46
CA ASP A 89 -1.11 -10.01 20.77
C ASP A 89 -1.61 -9.34 19.46
N GLY A 90 -2.90 -9.51 19.14
CA GLY A 90 -3.55 -8.89 17.98
C GLY A 90 -3.62 -9.77 16.73
N LEU A 91 -2.91 -10.90 16.67
CA LEU A 91 -2.92 -11.76 15.48
C LEU A 91 -4.24 -12.54 15.35
N VAL A 92 -4.92 -12.36 14.23
CA VAL A 92 -6.06 -13.20 13.81
C VAL A 92 -5.57 -14.51 13.19
N ILE A 93 -6.00 -15.66 13.72
CA ILE A 93 -5.60 -17.02 13.32
C ILE A 93 -6.82 -17.82 12.85
N ILE A 94 -6.62 -18.68 11.85
CA ILE A 94 -7.60 -19.70 11.44
C ILE A 94 -7.13 -21.02 12.06
N ASP A 95 -7.96 -21.63 12.89
CA ASP A 95 -7.71 -22.95 13.48
C ASP A 95 -7.83 -24.04 12.39
N PRO A 96 -6.75 -24.76 12.04
CA PRO A 96 -6.76 -25.73 10.93
C PRO A 96 -7.74 -26.89 11.12
N ILE A 97 -8.13 -27.21 12.36
CA ILE A 97 -9.03 -28.32 12.67
C ILE A 97 -10.48 -27.84 12.57
N LYS A 98 -10.81 -26.73 13.24
CA LYS A 98 -12.19 -26.20 13.29
C LYS A 98 -12.63 -25.56 11.98
N ALA A 99 -11.71 -25.00 11.20
CA ALA A 99 -12.02 -24.36 9.92
C ALA A 99 -12.10 -25.34 8.74
N LYS A 100 -11.83 -26.63 8.95
CA LYS A 100 -11.88 -27.63 7.88
C LYS A 100 -13.31 -27.77 7.32
N GLY A 101 -13.42 -27.78 5.99
CA GLY A 101 -14.69 -27.86 5.25
C GLY A 101 -15.45 -26.53 5.14
N ARG A 102 -14.96 -25.44 5.74
CA ARG A 102 -15.70 -24.17 5.88
C ARG A 102 -15.31 -23.14 4.82
N LYS A 103 -15.78 -23.36 3.58
CA LYS A 103 -15.49 -22.46 2.43
C LYS A 103 -15.97 -21.02 2.66
N GLU A 104 -16.99 -20.82 3.50
CA GLU A 104 -17.57 -19.49 3.78
C GLU A 104 -16.57 -18.54 4.46
N ILE A 105 -15.56 -19.06 5.18
CA ILE A 105 -14.53 -18.24 5.82
C ILE A 105 -13.77 -17.41 4.77
N VAL A 106 -13.59 -17.93 3.56
CA VAL A 106 -12.91 -17.21 2.46
C VAL A 106 -13.64 -15.91 2.10
N ALA A 107 -14.97 -15.97 1.98
CA ALA A 107 -15.80 -14.84 1.58
C ALA A 107 -15.96 -13.77 2.68
N SER A 108 -15.65 -14.11 3.94
CA SER A 108 -15.77 -13.19 5.08
C SER A 108 -14.77 -12.03 5.05
N CYS A 109 -13.68 -12.15 4.27
CA CYS A 109 -12.60 -11.16 4.30
C CYS A 109 -12.78 -10.06 3.25
N PRO A 110 -12.99 -8.78 3.65
CA PRO A 110 -13.16 -7.68 2.70
C PRO A 110 -11.86 -7.27 1.97
N TYR A 111 -10.73 -7.87 2.34
CA TYR A 111 -9.43 -7.66 1.71
C TYR A 111 -9.06 -8.77 0.71
N SER A 112 -9.86 -9.85 0.65
CA SER A 112 -9.63 -11.02 -0.22
C SER A 112 -8.24 -11.66 -0.01
N VAL A 113 -7.82 -11.79 1.24
CA VAL A 113 -6.52 -12.34 1.65
C VAL A 113 -6.62 -13.72 2.31
N ILE A 114 -7.83 -14.31 2.32
CA ILE A 114 -8.06 -15.70 2.70
C ILE A 114 -8.24 -16.50 1.42
N TYR A 115 -7.56 -17.62 1.32
CA TYR A 115 -7.54 -18.51 0.17
C TYR A 115 -8.10 -19.87 0.55
N TRP A 116 -8.71 -20.57 -0.39
CA TRP A 116 -9.18 -21.93 -0.19
C TRP A 116 -8.11 -22.94 -0.64
N ASN A 117 -7.72 -23.86 0.24
CA ASN A 117 -6.90 -25.00 -0.09
C ASN A 117 -7.81 -26.19 -0.43
N GLU A 118 -7.83 -26.60 -1.69
CA GLU A 118 -8.68 -27.71 -2.15
C GLU A 118 -8.24 -29.06 -1.62
N GLU A 119 -6.94 -29.31 -1.46
CA GLU A 119 -6.43 -30.61 -0.97
C GLU A 119 -6.72 -30.80 0.52
N LYS A 120 -6.54 -29.75 1.32
CA LYS A 120 -6.76 -29.79 2.77
C LYS A 120 -8.21 -29.50 3.15
N GLU A 121 -9.03 -29.07 2.20
CA GLU A 121 -10.36 -28.53 2.41
C GLU A 121 -10.37 -27.46 3.50
N LEU A 122 -9.46 -26.48 3.39
CA LEU A 122 -9.17 -25.53 4.48
C LEU A 122 -9.01 -24.10 3.98
N ALA A 123 -9.64 -23.15 4.69
CA ALA A 123 -9.36 -21.73 4.51
C ALA A 123 -7.99 -21.38 5.11
N GLN A 124 -7.12 -20.74 4.33
CA GLN A 124 -5.74 -20.44 4.69
C GLN A 124 -5.39 -18.98 4.37
N LYS A 125 -4.49 -18.41 5.17
CA LYS A 125 -4.02 -17.02 5.06
C LYS A 125 -2.75 -16.83 5.89
N CYS A 126 -2.10 -15.68 5.75
CA CYS A 126 -0.98 -15.27 6.59
C CYS A 126 -1.31 -15.43 8.08
N THR A 127 -0.41 -16.05 8.83
CA THR A 127 -0.53 -16.28 10.29
C THR A 127 0.20 -15.24 11.11
N GLY A 128 0.88 -14.28 10.47
CA GLY A 128 1.85 -13.41 11.13
C GLY A 128 3.10 -14.17 11.60
N CYS A 129 3.41 -15.33 11.00
CA CYS A 129 4.48 -16.23 11.44
C CYS A 129 4.40 -16.54 12.94
N ALA A 130 3.18 -16.68 13.47
CA ALA A 130 2.93 -16.80 14.91
C ALA A 130 3.73 -17.92 15.58
N HIS A 131 4.04 -19.00 14.86
CA HIS A 131 4.89 -20.08 15.35
C HIS A 131 6.32 -19.63 15.65
N LEU A 132 6.93 -18.82 14.77
CA LEU A 132 8.26 -18.24 15.01
C LEU A 132 8.25 -17.26 16.18
N LEU A 133 7.20 -16.43 16.27
CA LEU A 133 7.06 -15.45 17.34
C LEU A 133 6.93 -16.11 18.70
N ASP A 134 6.19 -17.22 18.79
CA ASP A 134 6.05 -18.01 20.00
C ASP A 134 7.36 -18.73 20.37
N ASP A 135 8.25 -18.96 19.40
CA ASP A 135 9.64 -19.43 19.59
C ASP A 135 10.63 -18.29 19.91
N GLY A 136 10.14 -17.08 20.15
CA GLY A 136 10.94 -15.94 20.61
C GLY A 136 11.49 -15.05 19.48
N TRP A 137 11.04 -15.24 18.23
CA TRP A 137 11.39 -14.34 17.15
C TRP A 137 10.70 -12.99 17.33
N THR A 138 11.36 -11.95 16.82
CA THR A 138 10.82 -10.58 16.83
C THR A 138 10.38 -10.09 15.45
N GLU A 139 10.54 -10.95 14.44
CA GLU A 139 10.30 -10.63 13.04
C GLU A 139 9.52 -11.75 12.35
N THR A 140 8.83 -11.38 11.28
CA THR A 140 8.21 -12.33 10.36
C THR A 140 9.19 -12.67 9.25
N ARG A 141 8.99 -13.80 8.56
CA ARG A 141 9.81 -14.13 7.38
C ARG A 141 9.81 -13.00 6.34
N CYS A 142 8.70 -12.31 6.14
CA CYS A 142 8.61 -11.22 5.18
C CYS A 142 9.29 -9.91 5.62
N SER A 143 9.35 -9.60 6.92
CA SER A 143 10.12 -8.44 7.40
C SER A 143 11.63 -8.72 7.38
N GLN A 144 12.02 -9.91 7.85
CA GLN A 144 13.43 -10.33 7.95
C GLN A 144 14.14 -10.33 6.59
N VAL A 145 13.48 -10.78 5.53
CA VAL A 145 14.09 -10.89 4.19
C VAL A 145 14.03 -9.61 3.37
N CYS A 146 13.37 -8.55 3.86
CA CYS A 146 13.10 -7.37 3.03
C CYS A 146 14.38 -6.55 2.81
N PRO A 147 14.95 -6.52 1.59
CA PRO A 147 16.26 -5.87 1.37
C PRO A 147 16.18 -4.35 1.40
N THR A 148 14.99 -3.77 1.24
CA THR A 148 14.77 -2.32 1.27
C THR A 148 14.19 -1.82 2.59
N GLU A 149 14.01 -2.72 3.57
CA GLU A 149 13.35 -2.44 4.84
C GLU A 149 11.95 -1.82 4.64
N ALA A 150 11.30 -2.14 3.52
CA ALA A 150 9.94 -1.69 3.23
C ALA A 150 8.95 -2.31 4.21
N ILE A 151 9.23 -3.50 4.77
CA ILE A 151 8.36 -4.22 5.69
C ILE A 151 9.04 -4.24 7.07
N ARG A 152 8.41 -3.65 8.08
CA ARG A 152 8.83 -3.73 9.49
C ARG A 152 7.74 -4.37 10.33
N PHE A 153 8.13 -5.24 11.24
CA PHE A 153 7.22 -5.87 12.19
C PHE A 153 7.60 -5.42 13.60
N VAL A 154 6.64 -4.85 14.33
CA VAL A 154 6.92 -4.20 15.62
C VAL A 154 5.93 -4.67 16.68
N MET A 155 6.44 -4.93 17.88
CA MET A 155 5.65 -5.16 19.08
C MET A 155 5.65 -3.87 19.90
N ALA A 156 4.48 -3.27 20.10
CA ALA A 156 4.37 -1.99 20.79
C ALA A 156 3.17 -1.95 21.74
N GLU A 157 3.27 -1.14 22.78
CA GLU A 157 2.10 -0.68 23.54
C GLU A 157 1.28 0.29 22.67
N GLU A 158 -0.02 0.40 22.94
CA GLU A 158 -0.96 1.19 22.13
C GLU A 158 -0.54 2.66 22.03
N ASP A 159 -0.33 3.35 23.16
CA ASP A 159 0.10 4.76 23.19
C ASP A 159 1.43 4.99 22.47
N ASP A 160 2.38 4.06 22.59
CA ASP A 160 3.68 4.16 21.91
C ASP A 160 3.51 4.04 20.40
N PHE A 161 2.65 3.13 19.96
CA PHE A 161 2.38 2.90 18.55
C PHE A 161 1.54 4.02 17.92
N GLU A 162 0.59 4.62 18.65
CA GLU A 162 -0.16 5.79 18.19
C GLU A 162 0.76 6.97 17.89
N ARG A 163 1.74 7.25 18.76
CA ARG A 163 2.78 8.25 18.46
C ARG A 163 3.57 7.91 17.21
N GLN A 164 3.95 6.65 17.03
CA GLN A 164 4.65 6.21 15.83
C GLN A 164 3.80 6.38 14.56
N VAL A 165 2.48 6.14 14.64
CA VAL A 165 1.55 6.37 13.53
C VAL A 165 1.56 7.84 13.10
N GLU A 166 1.52 8.76 14.06
CA GLU A 166 1.58 10.20 13.79
C GLU A 166 2.94 10.64 13.24
N GLU A 167 4.03 10.24 13.90
CA GLU A 167 5.40 10.62 13.54
C GLU A 167 5.80 10.15 12.14
N GLU A 168 5.38 8.94 11.76
CA GLU A 168 5.73 8.36 10.46
C GLU A 168 4.67 8.61 9.37
N GLY A 169 3.53 9.23 9.72
CA GLY A 169 2.42 9.46 8.79
C GLY A 169 1.79 8.16 8.27
N LEU A 170 1.60 7.17 9.15
CA LEU A 170 1.08 5.86 8.80
C LEU A 170 -0.42 5.89 8.54
N GLN A 171 -0.85 5.13 7.54
CA GLN A 171 -2.25 5.09 7.08
C GLN A 171 -2.77 3.66 7.00
N ARG A 172 -4.09 3.51 7.17
CA ARG A 172 -4.77 2.22 6.99
C ARG A 172 -5.27 2.06 5.56
N TYR A 173 -5.01 0.90 4.98
CA TYR A 173 -5.58 0.54 3.69
C TYR A 173 -7.08 0.25 3.81
N ARG A 174 -7.90 0.93 3.00
CA ARG A 174 -9.38 0.85 3.01
C ARG A 174 -9.98 1.11 4.41
N ASP A 175 -9.53 2.18 5.07
CA ASP A 175 -9.96 2.53 6.43
C ASP A 175 -11.49 2.72 6.55
N SER A 176 -12.14 3.15 5.46
CA SER A 176 -13.60 3.29 5.37
C SER A 176 -14.40 2.01 5.66
N LEU A 177 -13.75 0.84 5.67
CA LEU A 177 -14.39 -0.44 6.03
C LEU A 177 -14.59 -0.61 7.55
N GLY A 178 -13.97 0.24 8.38
CA GLY A 178 -14.13 0.19 9.84
C GLY A 178 -13.54 -1.06 10.52
N THR A 179 -12.80 -1.89 9.79
CA THR A 179 -12.20 -3.13 10.33
C THR A 179 -10.99 -2.88 11.24
N LYS A 180 -10.43 -1.66 11.19
CA LYS A 180 -9.24 -1.24 11.94
C LYS A 180 -8.03 -2.18 11.72
N PRO A 181 -7.44 -2.21 10.51
CA PRO A 181 -6.23 -3.00 10.22
C PRO A 181 -5.06 -2.71 11.16
N ARG A 182 -4.29 -3.75 11.48
CA ARG A 182 -2.98 -3.67 12.17
C ARG A 182 -1.79 -3.68 11.21
N VAL A 183 -2.07 -3.78 9.91
CA VAL A 183 -1.12 -3.49 8.84
C VAL A 183 -1.28 -2.03 8.43
N TRP A 184 -0.19 -1.30 8.58
CA TRP A 184 -0.08 0.14 8.37
C TRP A 184 0.79 0.42 7.16
N TYR A 185 0.46 1.47 6.42
CA TYR A 185 1.17 1.85 5.21
C TYR A 185 1.74 3.25 5.34
N ARG A 186 3.03 3.40 5.05
CA ARG A 186 3.66 4.68 4.78
C ARG A 186 3.63 4.94 3.27
N ASN A 187 3.49 6.21 2.89
CA ASN A 187 3.43 6.61 1.47
C ASN A 187 2.28 5.94 0.68
N LEU A 188 1.15 5.66 1.35
CA LEU A 188 0.00 4.98 0.73
C LEU A 188 -0.61 5.79 -0.44
N HIS A 189 -0.38 7.11 -0.47
CA HIS A 189 -0.76 7.99 -1.59
C HIS A 189 -0.29 7.46 -2.95
N ARG A 190 0.87 6.78 -2.99
CA ARG A 190 1.39 6.16 -4.23
C ARG A 190 0.45 5.10 -4.79
N TRP A 191 -0.38 4.51 -3.94
CA TRP A 191 -1.37 3.50 -4.29
C TRP A 191 -2.77 4.09 -4.52
N ASP A 192 -3.28 4.90 -3.60
CA ASP A 192 -4.68 5.34 -3.58
C ASP A 192 -4.94 6.73 -4.21
N LYS A 193 -3.89 7.52 -4.46
CA LYS A 193 -3.98 8.82 -5.14
C LYS A 193 -3.46 8.77 -6.58
N ALA A 194 -3.62 9.89 -7.26
CA ALA A 194 -3.10 10.21 -8.57
C ALA A 194 -2.14 11.41 -8.47
N PHE A 195 -1.38 11.64 -9.55
CA PHE A 195 -0.58 12.84 -9.75
C PHE A 195 -0.98 13.47 -11.08
N VAL A 196 -0.76 14.77 -11.20
CA VAL A 196 -0.75 15.45 -12.50
C VAL A 196 0.69 15.82 -12.79
N GLY A 197 1.23 15.31 -13.89
CA GLY A 197 2.56 15.63 -14.36
C GLY A 197 2.52 16.51 -15.61
N CYS A 198 3.56 17.31 -15.82
CA CYS A 198 3.80 18.01 -17.08
C CYS A 198 5.28 18.32 -17.25
N SER A 199 5.66 18.67 -18.48
CA SER A 199 6.96 19.27 -18.79
C SER A 199 6.74 20.73 -19.18
N VAL A 200 7.61 21.63 -18.77
CA VAL A 200 7.49 23.07 -19.01
C VAL A 200 8.75 23.58 -19.71
N VAL A 201 8.56 24.40 -20.74
CA VAL A 201 9.66 24.99 -21.53
C VAL A 201 9.46 26.49 -21.71
N PHE A 202 10.56 27.24 -21.77
CA PHE A 202 10.54 28.67 -22.11
C PHE A 202 10.54 28.84 -23.63
N GLY A 203 9.47 29.43 -24.17
CA GLY A 203 9.27 29.54 -25.62
C GLY A 203 10.26 30.46 -26.35
N ASP A 204 10.92 31.39 -25.64
CA ASP A 204 11.91 32.31 -26.22
C ASP A 204 13.32 31.73 -26.29
N THR A 205 13.66 30.74 -25.46
CA THR A 205 14.99 30.11 -25.43
C THR A 205 14.99 28.65 -25.87
N ASP A 206 13.84 27.99 -25.95
CA ASP A 206 13.69 26.54 -26.18
C ASP A 206 14.39 25.69 -25.09
N GLU A 207 14.50 26.26 -23.87
CA GLU A 207 15.12 25.60 -22.71
C GLU A 207 14.05 25.05 -21.76
N CYS A 208 14.43 24.01 -21.00
CA CYS A 208 13.62 23.51 -19.90
C CYS A 208 13.38 24.61 -18.86
N ALA A 209 12.12 24.81 -18.47
CA ALA A 209 11.75 25.83 -17.51
C ALA A 209 11.96 25.33 -16.07
N GLU A 210 13.20 25.30 -15.60
CA GLU A 210 13.51 25.01 -14.19
C GLU A 210 12.92 26.10 -13.28
N GLY A 211 12.30 25.68 -12.15
CA GLY A 211 11.78 26.62 -11.17
C GLY A 211 10.38 27.18 -11.46
N ALA A 212 9.73 26.74 -12.54
CA ALA A 212 8.33 27.08 -12.81
C ALA A 212 7.41 26.43 -11.76
N THR A 213 6.43 27.18 -11.28
CA THR A 213 5.42 26.70 -10.33
C THR A 213 4.24 26.11 -11.07
N VAL A 214 3.87 24.88 -10.72
CA VAL A 214 2.67 24.21 -11.24
C VAL A 214 1.69 23.98 -10.11
N SER A 215 0.51 24.59 -10.22
CA SER A 215 -0.59 24.48 -9.27
C SER A 215 -1.71 23.62 -9.83
N VAL A 216 -2.20 22.68 -9.05
CA VAL A 216 -3.34 21.81 -9.37
C VAL A 216 -4.45 22.09 -8.36
N SER A 217 -5.54 22.68 -8.82
CA SER A 217 -6.63 23.16 -7.97
C SER A 217 -7.99 22.68 -8.45
N ARG A 218 -8.93 22.64 -7.50
CA ARG A 218 -10.36 22.35 -7.73
C ARG A 218 -11.16 23.01 -6.63
N ASP A 219 -12.36 23.49 -6.97
CA ASP A 219 -13.29 24.07 -6.01
C ASP A 219 -13.52 23.15 -4.80
N GLY A 220 -13.41 23.73 -3.60
CA GLY A 220 -13.61 23.02 -2.33
C GLY A 220 -12.47 22.07 -1.92
N ALA A 221 -11.35 22.03 -2.65
CA ALA A 221 -10.15 21.28 -2.27
C ALA A 221 -8.95 22.21 -2.08
N ALA A 222 -7.97 21.78 -1.28
CA ALA A 222 -6.71 22.50 -1.16
C ALA A 222 -5.94 22.45 -2.48
N THR A 223 -5.34 23.57 -2.87
CA THR A 223 -4.45 23.65 -4.04
C THR A 223 -3.17 22.88 -3.73
N LEU A 224 -2.81 21.96 -4.63
CA LEU A 224 -1.56 21.22 -4.61
C LEU A 224 -0.56 21.91 -5.53
N GLN A 225 0.72 21.92 -5.17
CA GLN A 225 1.74 22.60 -5.95
C GLN A 225 3.00 21.75 -6.08
N GLY A 226 3.71 21.97 -7.17
CA GLY A 226 5.06 21.47 -7.40
C GLY A 226 5.88 22.50 -8.14
N ILE A 227 7.19 22.32 -8.11
CA ILE A 227 8.15 23.14 -8.84
C ILE A 227 8.83 22.23 -9.85
N THR A 228 8.98 22.72 -11.08
CA THR A 228 9.69 21.98 -12.12
C THR A 228 11.18 21.86 -11.80
N ASP A 229 11.73 20.69 -12.05
CA ASP A 229 13.15 20.42 -11.89
C ASP A 229 13.98 20.95 -13.07
N VAL A 230 15.27 20.58 -13.11
CA VAL A 230 16.20 20.95 -14.18
C VAL A 230 15.79 20.46 -15.58
N PHE A 231 14.90 19.47 -15.67
CA PHE A 231 14.34 18.98 -16.94
C PHE A 231 13.02 19.69 -17.29
N GLY A 232 12.61 20.68 -16.50
CA GLY A 232 11.32 21.34 -16.64
C GLY A 232 10.17 20.40 -16.25
N GLU A 233 10.43 19.27 -15.59
CA GLU A 233 9.40 18.28 -15.27
C GLU A 233 8.91 18.44 -13.84
N VAL A 234 7.61 18.17 -13.65
CA VAL A 234 7.00 18.16 -12.32
C VAL A 234 5.94 17.07 -12.24
N LYS A 235 5.76 16.51 -11.05
CA LYS A 235 4.61 15.65 -10.70
C LYS A 235 3.97 16.19 -9.44
N VAL A 236 2.82 16.84 -9.58
CA VAL A 236 2.01 17.28 -8.43
C VAL A 236 1.19 16.08 -7.96
N ASP A 237 1.68 15.39 -6.92
CA ASP A 237 1.07 14.17 -6.36
C ASP A 237 -0.05 14.48 -5.34
N HIS A 238 -0.64 13.44 -4.73
CA HIS A 238 -1.74 13.50 -3.76
C HIS A 238 -3.08 14.00 -4.34
N VAL A 239 -3.23 13.97 -5.67
CA VAL A 239 -4.46 14.35 -6.36
C VAL A 239 -5.51 13.26 -6.17
N ALA A 240 -6.73 13.66 -5.78
CA ALA A 240 -7.84 12.73 -5.62
C ALA A 240 -8.40 12.32 -6.99
N PRO A 241 -8.46 11.01 -7.31
CA PRO A 241 -9.02 10.55 -8.57
C PRO A 241 -10.54 10.81 -8.69
N GLY A 242 -11.06 10.74 -9.92
CA GLY A 242 -12.49 10.85 -10.23
C GLY A 242 -12.99 12.27 -10.44
N HIS A 243 -12.09 13.23 -10.68
CA HIS A 243 -12.40 14.66 -10.64
C HIS A 243 -11.70 15.46 -11.74
N GLU A 244 -12.23 16.64 -12.04
CA GLU A 244 -11.58 17.63 -12.91
C GLU A 244 -10.80 18.64 -12.07
N TYR A 245 -9.65 19.05 -12.60
CA TYR A 245 -8.73 19.99 -11.97
C TYR A 245 -8.29 21.06 -12.96
N VAL A 246 -8.04 22.26 -12.44
CA VAL A 246 -7.34 23.32 -13.17
C VAL A 246 -5.85 23.20 -12.85
N VAL A 247 -5.04 23.11 -13.90
CA VAL A 247 -3.57 23.15 -13.84
C VAL A 247 -3.14 24.53 -14.29
N ARG A 248 -2.42 25.24 -13.43
CA ARG A 248 -1.88 26.58 -13.68
C ARG A 248 -0.36 26.52 -13.60
N VAL A 249 0.32 26.97 -14.65
CA VAL A 249 1.79 26.99 -14.76
C VAL A 249 2.27 28.43 -14.82
N GLU A 250 3.23 28.78 -13.97
CA GLU A 250 3.74 30.15 -13.80
C GLU A 250 5.27 30.15 -13.67
N ALA A 251 5.91 31.15 -14.26
CA ALA A 251 7.33 31.43 -14.09
C ALA A 251 7.59 32.94 -14.19
N ASP A 252 8.62 33.42 -13.49
CA ASP A 252 8.95 34.85 -13.45
C ASP A 252 9.30 35.39 -14.84
N GLY A 253 8.61 36.45 -15.27
CA GLY A 253 8.80 37.07 -16.58
C GLY A 253 8.04 36.41 -17.74
N TYR A 254 7.20 35.41 -17.45
CA TYR A 254 6.38 34.70 -18.44
C TYR A 254 4.89 34.83 -18.15
N LYS A 255 4.07 34.70 -19.20
CA LYS A 255 2.61 34.67 -19.08
C LYS A 255 2.17 33.32 -18.48
N PRO A 256 1.26 33.31 -17.50
CA PRO A 256 0.75 32.07 -16.93
C PRO A 256 -0.10 31.32 -17.95
N VAL A 257 -0.03 29.98 -17.90
CA VAL A 257 -0.84 29.09 -18.75
C VAL A 257 -1.76 28.28 -17.85
N GLU A 258 -3.03 28.15 -18.26
CA GLU A 258 -4.03 27.33 -17.57
C GLU A 258 -4.62 26.28 -18.51
N MET A 259 -4.90 25.11 -17.95
CA MET A 259 -5.63 24.03 -18.63
C MET A 259 -6.46 23.23 -17.64
N THR A 260 -7.51 22.58 -18.15
CA THR A 260 -8.34 21.67 -17.35
C THR A 260 -7.99 20.23 -17.68
N VAL A 261 -7.80 19.41 -16.65
CA VAL A 261 -7.51 17.98 -16.80
C VAL A 261 -8.49 17.14 -15.98
N ARG A 262 -9.00 16.08 -16.59
CA ARG A 262 -9.75 15.02 -15.91
C ARG A 262 -8.76 14.01 -15.34
N VAL A 263 -8.81 13.79 -14.03
CA VAL A 263 -7.90 12.88 -13.30
C VAL A 263 -8.70 11.71 -12.78
N ASP A 264 -8.89 10.68 -13.60
CA ASP A 264 -9.41 9.38 -13.15
C ASP A 264 -8.26 8.45 -12.71
N GLU A 265 -7.08 8.64 -13.30
CA GLU A 265 -5.79 8.08 -12.90
C GLU A 265 -4.71 9.17 -13.04
N SER A 266 -3.46 8.88 -12.63
CA SER A 266 -2.35 9.82 -12.82
C SER A 266 -2.22 10.21 -14.30
N VAL A 267 -2.17 11.52 -14.59
CA VAL A 267 -2.21 12.05 -15.96
C VAL A 267 -0.93 12.82 -16.28
N ASN A 268 -0.52 12.76 -17.54
CA ASN A 268 0.46 13.67 -18.10
C ASN A 268 -0.28 14.76 -18.89
N ALA A 269 -0.25 16.00 -18.41
CA ALA A 269 -0.86 17.15 -19.06
C ALA A 269 -0.07 17.64 -20.29
N GLY A 270 1.05 16.99 -20.62
CA GLY A 270 1.87 17.25 -21.79
C GLY A 270 2.92 18.34 -21.57
N THR A 271 3.42 18.89 -22.67
CA THR A 271 4.40 19.98 -22.67
C THR A 271 3.70 21.33 -22.67
N VAL A 272 4.02 22.16 -21.69
CA VAL A 272 3.53 23.54 -21.54
C VAL A 272 4.62 24.50 -21.99
N VAL A 273 4.32 25.31 -23.01
CA VAL A 273 5.23 26.35 -23.50
C VAL A 273 4.85 27.68 -22.85
N LEU A 274 5.79 28.29 -22.15
CA LEU A 274 5.62 29.60 -21.53
C LEU A 274 6.11 30.71 -22.46
N GLU A 275 5.24 31.65 -22.77
CA GLU A 275 5.53 32.81 -23.62
C GLU A 275 6.00 34.00 -22.77
N LYS A 276 7.00 34.74 -23.26
CA LYS A 276 7.52 35.92 -22.57
C LYS A 276 6.41 36.99 -22.38
N ALA A 277 6.40 37.61 -21.20
CA ALA A 277 5.41 38.63 -20.82
C ALA A 277 5.47 39.88 -21.72
#